data_AF-A0A3L6G3G9-F1
#
_entry.id   AF-A0A3L6G3G9-F1
#
_cell.length_a   1.000
_cell.length_b   1.000
_cell.length_c   1.000
_cell.angle_alpha   90.00
_cell.angle_beta   90.00
_cell.angle_gamma   90.00
#
_symmetry.space_group_name_H-M   'P 1'
#
loop_
_entity.id
_entity.type
_entity.pdbx_description
1 polymer ?
#
loop_
_entity_poly.entity_id
_entity_poly.type
_entity_poly.pdbx_seq_one_letter_code
_entity_poly.pdbx_strand_id
1 'polypeptide(L)'
;MPPQPRGVTVLCVMLFGWRTEFNGEKKYVWVRQGLIFPFSDYMNQFQGQTELSSCKPADFRRVVEEAFLADQGFSEVVVHCSTKGQSMVCHSFPDDLHEVTGSNELEYQPQIKAS
;
A
#
# COMPACT_ATOMS: atom_id res chain seq x y z
N MET A 1 17.60 13.17 -5.93
CA MET A 1 18.13 12.87 -4.57
C MET A 1 18.57 14.17 -3.93
N PRO A 2 18.13 14.47 -2.70
CA PRO A 2 18.56 15.68 -1.98
C PRO A 2 20.05 15.58 -1.54
N PRO A 3 20.78 16.71 -1.37
CA PRO A 3 22.15 16.70 -0.86
C PRO A 3 22.22 16.13 0.57
N GLN A 4 23.24 15.32 0.87
CA GLN A 4 23.36 14.64 2.17
C GLN A 4 23.80 15.62 3.28
N PRO A 5 23.10 15.65 4.43
CA PRO A 5 23.52 16.35 5.64
C PRO A 5 24.87 15.84 6.17
N ARG A 6 25.72 16.74 6.66
CA ARG A 6 27.02 16.40 7.28
C ARG A 6 26.90 16.31 8.81
N GLY A 7 27.67 15.43 9.43
CA GLY A 7 27.80 15.35 10.89
C GLY A 7 26.66 14.67 11.65
N VAL A 8 25.72 14.01 10.95
CA VAL A 8 24.61 13.25 11.55
C VAL A 8 24.36 11.96 10.76
N THR A 9 23.97 10.89 11.45
CA THR A 9 23.61 9.62 10.80
C THR A 9 22.19 9.69 10.25
N VAL A 10 22.07 9.64 8.92
CA VAL A 10 20.83 9.80 8.18
C VAL A 10 20.67 8.72 7.11
N LEU A 11 19.42 8.39 6.80
CA LEU A 11 19.05 7.52 5.70
C LEU A 11 18.22 8.31 4.69
N CYS A 12 18.43 8.03 3.40
CA CYS A 12 17.58 8.55 2.34
C CYS A 12 16.38 7.62 2.22
N VAL A 13 15.16 8.13 2.39
CA VAL A 13 13.93 7.35 2.30
C VAL A 13 13.03 7.94 1.22
N MET A 14 12.26 7.08 0.58
CA MET A 14 11.17 7.45 -0.31
C MET A 14 9.88 7.58 0.51
N LEU A 15 9.09 8.63 0.27
CA LEU A 15 7.79 8.82 0.91
C LEU A 15 6.67 8.18 0.08
N PHE A 16 5.84 7.36 0.72
CA PHE A 16 4.58 6.87 0.16
C PHE A 16 3.50 7.95 0.19
N GLY A 17 2.49 7.84 -0.68
CA GLY A 17 1.37 8.77 -0.84
C GLY A 17 1.77 10.15 -1.38
N TRP A 18 3.05 10.38 -1.65
CA TRP A 18 3.48 11.54 -2.41
C TRP A 18 3.28 11.26 -3.91
N ARG A 19 2.18 11.76 -4.46
CA ARG A 19 2.00 11.85 -5.90
C ARG A 19 1.74 13.29 -6.28
N THR A 20 2.53 13.82 -7.20
CA THR A 20 2.15 15.06 -7.88
C THR A 20 1.05 14.73 -8.87
N GLU A 21 0.14 15.67 -9.10
CA GLU A 21 -1.01 15.52 -10.01
C GLU A 21 -0.60 15.20 -11.46
N PHE A 22 0.69 15.39 -11.83
CA PHE A 22 1.10 15.42 -13.23
C PHE A 22 2.30 14.52 -13.60
N ASN A 23 3.06 13.94 -12.66
CA ASN A 23 4.26 13.16 -13.05
C ASN A 23 4.58 11.91 -12.23
N GLY A 24 3.84 11.61 -11.14
CA GLY A 24 4.13 10.43 -10.32
C GLY A 24 5.54 10.42 -9.71
N GLU A 25 6.19 11.58 -9.57
CA GLU A 25 7.53 11.68 -9.04
C GLU A 25 7.58 11.24 -7.58
N LYS A 26 8.49 10.31 -7.30
CA LYS A 26 8.82 9.87 -5.96
C LYS A 26 9.55 10.96 -5.19
N LYS A 27 9.08 11.27 -3.98
CA LYS A 27 9.77 12.21 -3.08
C LYS A 27 10.73 11.47 -2.16
N TYR A 28 11.98 11.93 -2.16
CA TYR A 28 13.04 11.41 -1.31
C TYR A 28 13.41 12.45 -0.25
N VAL A 29 13.60 11.99 0.99
CA VAL A 29 13.98 12.85 2.13
C VAL A 29 15.05 12.18 2.98
N TRP A 30 15.80 12.99 3.73
CA TRP A 30 16.75 12.50 4.72
C TRP A 30 16.08 12.40 6.07
N VAL A 31 16.13 11.22 6.68
CA VAL A 31 15.60 10.96 8.03
C VAL A 31 16.74 10.51 8.93
N ARG A 32 16.76 11.02 10.16
CA ARG A 32 17.74 10.58 11.18
C ARG A 32 17.50 9.10 11.48
N GLN A 33 18.56 8.32 11.58
CA GLN A 33 18.42 6.87 11.76
C GLN A 33 17.58 6.48 12.99
N GLY A 34 17.64 7.25 14.08
CA GLY A 34 16.84 7.02 15.30
C GLY A 34 15.36 7.41 15.19
N LEU A 35 14.88 7.84 14.02
CA LEU A 35 13.47 8.17 13.74
C LEU A 35 12.83 7.20 12.74
N ILE A 36 13.47 6.05 12.51
CA ILE A 36 12.97 5.02 11.59
C ILE A 36 12.58 3.80 12.43
N PHE A 37 11.33 3.39 12.28
CA PHE A 37 10.77 2.24 12.98
C PHE A 37 10.21 1.24 11.96
N PRO A 38 10.25 -0.07 12.26
CA PRO A 38 9.66 -1.07 11.40
C PRO A 38 8.16 -0.83 11.21
N PHE A 39 7.67 -0.94 9.97
CA PHE A 39 6.27 -0.69 9.65
C PHE A 39 5.32 -1.67 10.34
N SER A 40 5.69 -2.96 10.35
CA SER A 40 4.94 -4.06 10.99
C SER A 40 4.60 -3.79 12.45
N ASP A 41 5.52 -3.14 13.18
CA ASP A 41 5.40 -2.95 14.62
C ASP A 41 4.38 -1.84 14.98
N TYR A 42 4.03 -0.99 14.00
CA TYR A 42 3.18 0.19 14.21
C TYR A 42 1.81 0.11 13.52
N MET A 43 1.52 -0.97 12.78
CA MET A 43 0.26 -1.12 12.03
C MET A 43 -0.99 -0.91 12.88
N ASN A 44 -1.01 -1.45 14.10
CA ASN A 44 -2.16 -1.32 15.00
C ASN A 44 -2.36 0.13 15.48
N GLN A 45 -1.27 0.90 15.57
CA GLN A 45 -1.33 2.29 16.03
C GLN A 45 -1.92 3.21 14.95
N PHE A 46 -1.66 2.91 13.66
CA PHE A 46 -2.20 3.70 12.55
C PHE A 46 -3.73 3.64 12.47
N GLN A 47 -4.36 2.55 12.92
CA GLN A 47 -5.83 2.41 12.91
C GLN A 47 -6.51 3.33 13.94
N GLY A 48 -5.83 3.66 15.05
CA GLY A 48 -6.34 4.51 16.12
C GLY A 48 -5.81 5.95 16.11
N GLN A 49 -4.93 6.29 15.17
CA GLN A 49 -4.27 7.60 15.15
C GLN A 49 -5.23 8.71 14.71
N THR A 50 -5.57 9.61 15.65
CA THR A 50 -6.43 10.77 15.40
C THR A 50 -5.64 12.07 15.24
N GLU A 51 -4.43 12.14 15.81
CA GLU A 51 -3.55 13.31 15.69
C GLU A 51 -2.64 13.19 14.47
N LEU A 52 -3.02 13.86 13.39
CA LEU A 52 -2.35 13.76 12.09
C LEU A 52 -1.45 14.96 11.75
N SER A 53 -1.18 15.86 12.71
CA SER A 53 -0.30 17.07 12.64
C SER A 53 -0.60 18.12 11.56
N SER A 54 -1.28 17.73 10.47
CA SER A 54 -1.84 18.54 9.37
C SER A 54 -2.33 17.64 8.21
N CYS A 55 -2.07 16.32 8.26
CA CYS A 55 -2.47 15.37 7.22
C CYS A 55 -3.96 15.07 7.31
N LYS A 56 -4.66 15.06 6.15
CA LYS A 56 -6.07 14.67 6.12
C LYS A 56 -6.17 13.16 6.40
N PRO A 57 -7.20 12.70 7.14
CA PRO A 57 -7.38 11.27 7.39
C PRO A 57 -7.40 10.39 6.13
N ALA A 58 -7.96 10.90 5.03
CA ALA A 58 -7.99 10.20 3.74
C ALA A 58 -6.58 10.05 3.13
N ASP A 59 -5.76 11.10 3.21
CA ASP A 59 -4.38 11.08 2.69
C ASP A 59 -3.52 10.14 3.55
N PHE A 60 -3.68 10.19 4.87
CA PHE A 60 -2.99 9.27 5.78
C PHE A 60 -3.33 7.81 5.51
N ARG A 61 -4.63 7.48 5.37
CA ARG A 61 -5.09 6.14 5.04
C ARG A 61 -4.46 5.63 3.75
N ARG A 62 -4.44 6.47 2.71
CA ARG A 62 -3.82 6.13 1.42
C ARG A 62 -2.33 5.80 1.56
N VAL A 63 -1.59 6.60 2.33
CA VAL A 63 -0.15 6.37 2.59
C VAL A 63 0.07 5.02 3.29
N VAL A 64 -0.79 4.68 4.26
CA VAL A 64 -0.72 3.41 5.00
C VAL A 64 -1.04 2.22 4.08
N GLU A 65 -2.07 2.33 3.25
CA GLU A 65 -2.42 1.30 2.26
C GLU A 65 -1.28 1.06 1.27
N GLU A 66 -0.63 2.13 0.78
CA GLU A 66 0.52 2.03 -0.12
C GLU A 66 1.73 1.36 0.55
N ALA A 67 2.03 1.72 1.81
CA ALA A 67 3.10 1.08 2.57
C ALA A 67 2.82 -0.41 2.83
N PHE A 68 1.57 -0.76 3.13
CA PHE A 68 1.16 -2.16 3.33
C PHE A 68 1.27 -3.00 2.06
N LEU A 69 0.90 -2.44 0.91
CA LEU A 69 1.10 -3.10 -0.39
C LEU A 69 2.59 -3.29 -0.68
N ALA A 70 3.42 -2.28 -0.41
CA ALA A 70 4.87 -2.37 -0.60
C ALA A 70 5.53 -3.41 0.32
N ASP A 71 5.07 -3.54 1.57
CA ASP A 71 5.54 -4.55 2.53
C ASP A 71 5.23 -5.98 2.04
N GLN A 72 4.09 -6.17 1.37
CA GLN A 72 3.74 -7.42 0.70
C GLN A 72 4.46 -7.65 -0.64
N GLY A 73 5.34 -6.74 -1.05
CA GLY A 73 6.13 -6.85 -2.29
C GLY A 73 5.47 -6.25 -3.53
N PHE A 74 4.32 -5.58 -3.40
CA PHE A 74 3.71 -4.87 -4.52
C PHE A 74 4.43 -3.55 -4.80
N SER A 75 4.79 -3.31 -6.06
CA SER A 75 5.38 -2.04 -6.49
C SER A 75 4.45 -1.29 -7.44
N GLU A 76 4.46 0.05 -7.38
CA GLU A 76 3.72 0.87 -8.32
C GLU A 76 4.23 0.69 -9.75
N VAL A 77 3.33 0.26 -10.65
CA VAL A 77 3.57 0.19 -12.11
C VAL A 77 2.83 1.36 -12.77
N VAL A 78 3.57 2.28 -13.38
CA VAL A 78 2.99 3.36 -14.19
C VAL A 78 2.57 2.78 -15.54
N VAL A 79 1.29 2.43 -15.67
CA VAL A 79 0.73 2.03 -16.96
C VAL A 79 0.43 3.29 -17.77
N HIS A 80 1.25 3.57 -18.79
CA HIS A 80 0.97 4.66 -19.74
C HIS A 80 -0.15 4.21 -20.70
N CYS A 81 -1.40 4.39 -20.28
CA CYS A 81 -2.54 4.16 -21.14
C CYS A 81 -2.61 5.26 -22.21
N SER A 82 -2.06 5.01 -23.40
CA SER A 82 -2.49 5.75 -24.60
C SER A 82 -3.94 5.38 -24.88
N THR A 83 -4.86 6.31 -24.57
CA THR A 83 -6.30 6.38 -24.93
C THR A 83 -6.72 5.32 -25.96
N LYS A 84 -7.58 4.34 -25.63
CA LYS A 84 -9.04 4.50 -25.54
C LYS A 84 -9.68 3.46 -24.61
N GLY A 85 -10.29 3.93 -23.52
CA GLY A 85 -11.43 3.30 -22.86
C GLY A 85 -11.13 2.15 -21.89
N GLN A 86 -11.43 2.37 -20.62
CA GLN A 86 -11.42 1.43 -19.48
C GLN A 86 -10.03 1.14 -18.88
N SER A 87 -9.71 1.91 -17.84
CA SER A 87 -8.63 1.64 -16.90
C SER A 87 -9.04 0.50 -15.97
N MET A 88 -8.68 -0.74 -16.32
CA MET A 88 -8.73 -1.86 -15.38
C MET A 88 -7.39 -1.91 -14.65
N VAL A 89 -7.43 -1.75 -13.32
CA VAL A 89 -6.26 -1.95 -12.46
C VAL A 89 -6.00 -3.45 -12.40
N CYS A 90 -5.01 -3.93 -13.15
CA CYS A 90 -4.51 -5.29 -13.01
C CYS A 90 -3.39 -5.28 -11.97
N HIS A 91 -3.69 -5.77 -10.77
CA HIS A 91 -2.67 -6.11 -9.79
C HIS A 91 -1.86 -7.28 -10.33
N SER A 92 -0.57 -7.07 -10.62
CA SER A 92 0.34 -8.18 -10.90
C SER A 92 0.62 -8.88 -9.57
N PHE A 93 0.05 -10.07 -9.39
CA PHE A 93 0.40 -10.96 -8.29
C PHE A 93 1.84 -11.49 -8.49
N PRO A 94 2.59 -11.79 -7.42
CA PRO A 94 3.88 -12.46 -7.56
C PRO A 94 3.70 -13.82 -8.26
N ASP A 95 4.65 -14.17 -9.13
CA ASP A 95 4.65 -15.32 -10.07
C ASP A 95 4.42 -16.72 -9.45
N ASP A 96 4.30 -16.85 -8.13
CA ASP A 96 4.39 -18.12 -7.40
C ASP A 96 3.08 -18.61 -6.75
N LEU A 97 1.89 -18.18 -7.22
CA LEU A 97 0.63 -18.80 -6.78
C LEU A 97 0.09 -19.78 -7.83
N HIS A 98 0.39 -21.07 -7.66
CA HIS A 98 -0.28 -22.13 -8.43
C HIS A 98 -1.76 -22.20 -8.03
N GLU A 99 -2.64 -21.84 -8.96
CA GLU A 99 -4.09 -21.94 -8.83
C GLU A 99 -4.50 -23.42 -8.56
N VAL A 100 -4.92 -23.73 -7.33
CA VAL A 100 -5.63 -24.98 -7.03
C VAL A 100 -7.10 -24.61 -6.82
N THR A 101 -7.85 -24.56 -7.92
CA THR A 101 -9.29 -24.40 -7.89
C THR A 101 -9.93 -25.73 -7.47
N GLY A 102 -10.20 -25.88 -6.17
CA GLY A 102 -11.08 -26.92 -5.64
C GLY A 102 -12.46 -26.35 -5.36
N SER A 103 -13.39 -26.45 -6.33
CA SER A 103 -14.80 -26.11 -6.11
C SER A 103 -15.40 -26.98 -5.01
N ASN A 104 -15.91 -26.38 -3.94
CA ASN A 104 -16.82 -27.04 -3.01
C ASN A 104 -18.18 -26.32 -3.12
N GLU A 105 -19.08 -26.88 -3.92
CA GLU A 105 -20.47 -26.43 -3.98
C GLU A 105 -21.22 -27.00 -2.77
N LEU A 106 -21.60 -26.12 -1.85
CA LEU A 106 -22.36 -26.46 -0.65
C LEU A 106 -23.85 -26.34 -0.99
N GLU A 107 -24.46 -27.45 -1.43
CA GLU A 107 -25.90 -27.51 -1.70
C GLU A 107 -26.69 -27.65 -0.38
N TYR A 108 -27.50 -26.64 -0.06
CA TYR A 108 -28.37 -26.58 1.11
C TYR A 108 -29.73 -27.23 0.80
N GLN A 109 -30.08 -28.30 1.52
CA GLN A 109 -31.37 -28.99 1.39
C GLN A 109 -32.30 -28.63 2.57
N PRO A 110 -33.44 -27.94 2.34
CA PRO A 110 -34.42 -27.68 3.40
C PRO A 110 -35.33 -28.90 3.59
N GLN A 111 -35.31 -29.46 4.80
CA GLN A 111 -36.14 -30.61 5.16
C GLN A 111 -37.49 -30.12 5.66
N ILE A 112 -38.56 -30.33 4.89
CA ILE A 112 -39.93 -30.03 5.31
C ILE A 112 -40.47 -31.26 6.04
N LYS A 113 -40.68 -31.15 7.36
CA LYS A 113 -41.34 -32.15 8.19
C LYS A 113 -42.84 -31.87 8.21
N ALA A 114 -43.65 -32.75 7.63
CA ALA A 114 -45.09 -32.81 7.87
C ALA A 114 -45.39 -34.02 8.77
N SER A 115 -46.30 -33.81 9.71
CA SER A 115 -46.66 -34.69 10.83
C SER A 115 -47.53 -35.87 10.43
#